data_AF-A0A835VR69-F1
#
_entry.id   AF-A0A835VR69-F1
#
_cell.length_a   1.000
_cell.length_b   1.000
_cell.length_c   1.000
_cell.angle_alpha   90.00
_cell.angle_beta   90.00
_cell.angle_gamma   90.00
#
_symmetry.space_group_name_H-M   'P 1'
#
loop_
_entity.id
_entity.type
_entity.pdbx_description
1 polymer ?
#
loop_
_entity_poly.entity_id
_entity_poly.type
_entity_poly.pdbx_seq_one_letter_code
_entity_poly.pdbx_strand_id
1 'polypeptide(L)'
;MRRSRNVTLLATALGSSAKSASLLALPAAPLAAALPAGWRGLAASSAADGGEFGSGGPRWLTWRGGALLLAGGAAGAALGLAMAPTAGMPPLANNSSSSGGNRGSASAAMAAATPFERLQGSSRPSSPPQPQPSVAAAALPAPAGGEGVRPQAAAVAAAAGQGGREQAERREAAAAAERPAQQPSPEQVQELEEQGETEAGYGEEAIIRLPGEGPNPFTHPDPGQDRDAAGLPLLACGKSQAPAVPPPTGRAWPAHLVADITTTTADLPVSPLHKYTFWTFDGKVPGPLLRARVGDVLELRHTNRDRDGVGHNIDFHAVTGPGGGAPVTYAEEGETKVATFKLLHPGLFIYHCAAAPVPTHISNGMYGLLLVEPEGGLPPVDKEFYVLQSEIYATESSETKGMLEYSYVDGLDEKPRKVVFNGAEGALQGRTPLVADQNDRVRIYFGNAGPNLISSFHVIGSVFDKVYREGDLLSPPARCIQTTLVPAGGSAVVEFDCPVPGNYTLLDHSIFRMEKGAIGFLKVRPRGGDRRRDIYDSVDPPVPCPGCKLHP
;
A
#
# COMPACT_ATOMS: atom_id res chain seq x y z
N MET A 1 31.20 -53.70 46.00
CA MET A 1 30.48 -54.80 46.71
C MET A 1 29.00 -54.79 46.32
N ARG A 2 28.19 -55.70 46.90
CA ARG A 2 26.71 -55.79 46.85
C ARG A 2 26.00 -54.41 46.96
N ARG A 3 24.77 -54.18 46.49
CA ARG A 3 23.69 -55.09 46.00
C ARG A 3 22.70 -54.35 45.06
N SER A 4 21.82 -55.10 44.40
CA SER A 4 20.81 -54.64 43.42
C SER A 4 19.43 -54.31 43.99
N ARG A 5 18.64 -53.51 43.24
CA ARG A 5 17.20 -53.78 42.96
C ARG A 5 16.72 -52.99 41.73
N ASN A 6 15.70 -53.52 41.04
CA ASN A 6 15.19 -53.04 39.74
C ASN A 6 13.83 -52.31 39.90
N VAL A 7 13.45 -51.55 38.85
CA VAL A 7 12.14 -51.45 38.16
C VAL A 7 12.28 -50.27 37.17
N THR A 8 12.31 -50.39 35.83
CA THR A 8 11.37 -51.00 34.86
C THR A 8 10.09 -50.15 34.70
N LEU A 9 9.72 -49.56 33.56
CA LEU A 9 10.30 -49.50 32.21
C LEU A 9 9.71 -48.30 31.45
N LEU A 10 10.50 -47.54 30.68
CA LEU A 10 10.15 -47.17 29.30
C LEU A 10 11.38 -46.62 28.56
N ALA A 11 11.75 -47.25 27.45
CA ALA A 11 12.79 -46.76 26.56
C ALA A 11 12.51 -47.26 25.14
N THR A 12 12.63 -46.37 24.15
CA THR A 12 13.44 -46.57 22.94
C THR A 12 13.47 -45.28 22.13
N ALA A 13 14.66 -44.73 21.92
CA ALA A 13 14.97 -43.90 20.78
C ALA A 13 16.08 -44.60 19.99
N LEU A 14 15.86 -44.83 18.70
CA LEU A 14 16.74 -45.35 17.64
C LEU A 14 15.81 -45.58 16.42
N GLY A 15 16.10 -45.23 15.17
CA GLY A 15 17.29 -44.58 14.59
C GLY A 15 17.73 -45.33 13.32
N SER A 16 17.94 -44.61 12.19
CA SER A 16 18.32 -45.14 10.85
C SER A 16 17.16 -45.81 10.06
N SER A 17 16.99 -45.66 8.73
CA SER A 17 17.52 -44.64 7.79
C SER A 17 16.80 -44.62 6.40
N ALA A 18 16.95 -43.49 5.70
CA ALA A 18 17.10 -43.32 4.25
C ALA A 18 15.92 -43.48 3.24
N LYS A 19 16.09 -42.74 2.13
CA LYS A 19 15.48 -42.80 0.77
C LYS A 19 14.14 -42.08 0.48
N SER A 20 14.33 -40.91 -0.15
CA SER A 20 13.75 -40.51 -1.45
C SER A 20 12.24 -40.23 -1.57
N ALA A 21 11.93 -38.99 -1.94
CA ALA A 21 10.62 -38.57 -2.42
C ALA A 21 10.38 -38.95 -3.90
N SER A 22 9.11 -38.96 -4.32
CA SER A 22 8.68 -38.85 -5.72
C SER A 22 7.26 -38.27 -5.77
N LEU A 23 7.00 -37.35 -6.70
CA LEU A 23 5.68 -36.74 -6.86
C LEU A 23 4.75 -37.63 -7.69
N LEU A 24 3.44 -37.58 -7.40
CA LEU A 24 2.39 -38.14 -8.24
C LEU A 24 1.86 -37.06 -9.19
N ALA A 25 2.08 -37.25 -10.49
CA ALA A 25 1.51 -36.42 -11.55
C ALA A 25 0.23 -37.05 -12.13
N LEU A 26 -0.75 -36.23 -12.48
CA LEU A 26 -1.97 -36.66 -13.17
C LEU A 26 -1.72 -36.75 -14.70
N PRO A 27 -2.27 -37.75 -15.41
CA PRO A 27 -2.02 -37.94 -16.83
C PRO A 27 -2.88 -37.05 -17.73
N ALA A 28 -2.33 -36.65 -18.88
CA ALA A 28 -3.05 -35.99 -19.97
C ALA A 28 -3.65 -37.00 -20.97
N ALA A 29 -4.66 -36.58 -21.74
CA ALA A 29 -5.32 -37.38 -22.78
C ALA A 29 -5.12 -36.75 -24.19
N PRO A 30 -4.85 -37.52 -25.26
CA PRO A 30 -4.47 -36.97 -26.58
C PRO A 30 -5.52 -37.02 -27.71
N LEU A 31 -5.42 -36.02 -28.60
CA LEU A 31 -5.66 -35.99 -30.06
C LEU A 31 -6.92 -36.63 -30.74
N ALA A 32 -7.76 -35.72 -31.29
CA ALA A 32 -7.98 -35.46 -32.74
C ALA A 32 -8.84 -36.37 -33.68
N ALA A 33 -9.87 -35.70 -34.25
CA ALA A 33 -10.27 -35.61 -35.69
C ALA A 33 -10.97 -36.77 -36.46
N ALA A 34 -12.17 -36.45 -37.01
CA ALA A 34 -12.64 -36.81 -38.38
C ALA A 34 -13.93 -36.01 -38.79
N LEU A 35 -14.26 -35.94 -40.09
CA LEU A 35 -15.43 -35.23 -40.68
C LEU A 35 -16.41 -36.19 -41.40
N PRO A 36 -17.66 -35.78 -41.68
CA PRO A 36 -18.06 -35.38 -43.06
C PRO A 36 -19.01 -34.15 -43.09
N ALA A 37 -18.90 -33.13 -43.97
CA ALA A 37 -18.97 -33.01 -45.45
C ALA A 37 -20.36 -32.49 -45.95
N GLY A 38 -20.43 -31.37 -46.71
CA GLY A 38 -21.70 -30.64 -46.93
C GLY A 38 -21.90 -29.62 -48.09
N TRP A 39 -20.99 -29.51 -49.09
CA TRP A 39 -21.22 -28.98 -50.47
C TRP A 39 -21.65 -27.50 -50.79
N ARG A 40 -21.08 -26.98 -51.90
CA ARG A 40 -21.36 -25.73 -52.68
C ARG A 40 -21.04 -24.36 -52.01
N GLY A 41 -20.33 -23.39 -52.63
CA GLY A 41 -19.42 -23.38 -53.81
C GLY A 41 -19.59 -22.17 -54.76
N LEU A 42 -18.51 -21.47 -55.15
CA LEU A 42 -18.35 -20.60 -56.35
C LEU A 42 -16.88 -20.05 -56.51
N ALA A 43 -16.57 -19.44 -57.66
CA ALA A 43 -15.27 -18.99 -58.26
C ALA A 43 -14.14 -18.42 -57.35
N ALA A 44 -12.82 -18.45 -57.63
CA ALA A 44 -11.92 -18.80 -58.77
C ALA A 44 -11.25 -17.63 -59.57
N SER A 45 -9.91 -17.46 -59.42
CA SER A 45 -8.96 -16.93 -60.44
C SER A 45 -7.45 -17.11 -60.07
N SER A 46 -6.61 -17.40 -61.10
CA SER A 46 -5.12 -17.25 -61.28
C SER A 46 -4.15 -17.03 -60.08
N ALA A 47 -3.03 -17.75 -59.88
CA ALA A 47 -1.86 -18.10 -60.74
C ALA A 47 -0.80 -16.97 -60.88
N ALA A 48 0.54 -17.16 -60.94
CA ALA A 48 1.45 -18.33 -60.75
C ALA A 48 2.95 -17.87 -60.58
N ASP A 49 3.91 -18.81 -60.65
CA ASP A 49 5.40 -18.68 -60.70
C ASP A 49 6.14 -18.22 -59.40
N GLY A 50 7.40 -18.64 -59.12
CA GLY A 50 8.25 -19.68 -59.72
C GLY A 50 9.78 -19.44 -59.53
N GLY A 51 10.57 -20.43 -59.08
CA GLY A 51 12.05 -20.37 -59.06
C GLY A 51 12.78 -21.26 -58.02
N GLU A 52 13.93 -21.86 -58.39
CA GLU A 52 14.74 -22.81 -57.59
C GLU A 52 16.27 -22.51 -57.64
N PHE A 53 17.06 -23.31 -56.87
CA PHE A 53 18.53 -23.48 -56.86
C PHE A 53 19.41 -22.38 -56.20
N GLY A 54 20.51 -22.71 -55.51
CA GLY A 54 20.96 -24.05 -55.07
C GLY A 54 22.36 -24.15 -54.43
N SER A 55 22.51 -25.11 -53.50
CA SER A 55 23.73 -25.88 -53.11
C SER A 55 25.09 -25.21 -52.75
N GLY A 56 25.67 -25.61 -51.60
CA GLY A 56 27.11 -25.48 -51.31
C GLY A 56 27.54 -25.97 -49.91
N GLY A 57 28.35 -27.05 -49.82
CA GLY A 57 29.00 -27.54 -48.59
C GLY A 57 30.54 -27.39 -48.65
N PRO A 58 31.32 -27.77 -47.60
CA PRO A 58 31.57 -29.19 -47.29
C PRO A 58 31.70 -29.55 -45.76
N ARG A 59 32.35 -30.67 -45.42
CA ARG A 59 32.21 -31.45 -44.15
C ARG A 59 33.54 -31.91 -43.54
N TRP A 60 33.57 -32.23 -42.22
CA TRP A 60 34.47 -33.20 -41.55
C TRP A 60 33.70 -33.88 -40.36
N LEU A 61 33.51 -35.22 -40.34
CA LEU A 61 34.07 -36.27 -39.39
C LEU A 61 33.62 -36.17 -37.90
N THR A 62 33.34 -37.21 -37.08
CA THR A 62 33.38 -38.72 -37.08
C THR A 62 32.10 -39.32 -36.40
N TRP A 63 31.64 -40.58 -36.57
CA TRP A 63 32.04 -41.91 -36.00
C TRP A 63 32.20 -41.98 -34.45
N ARG A 64 31.66 -42.94 -33.67
CA ARG A 64 30.85 -44.21 -33.83
C ARG A 64 29.59 -44.14 -32.91
N GLY A 65 28.48 -44.90 -33.01
CA GLY A 65 28.23 -46.38 -33.05
C GLY A 65 27.65 -46.85 -31.68
N GLY A 66 26.77 -47.84 -31.52
CA GLY A 66 26.14 -48.82 -32.44
C GLY A 66 24.75 -49.29 -31.93
N ALA A 67 24.23 -50.46 -32.37
CA ALA A 67 22.80 -50.82 -32.23
C ALA A 67 22.53 -52.31 -31.91
N LEU A 68 21.32 -52.61 -31.39
CA LEU A 68 20.46 -53.79 -31.63
C LEU A 68 19.08 -53.50 -30.98
N LEU A 69 17.86 -53.80 -31.47
CA LEU A 69 17.24 -54.77 -32.40
C LEU A 69 17.02 -56.21 -31.91
N LEU A 70 15.74 -56.61 -31.88
CA LEU A 70 15.22 -57.96 -32.17
C LEU A 70 13.72 -57.84 -32.53
N ALA A 71 13.04 -58.91 -32.96
CA ALA A 71 11.73 -58.82 -33.63
C ALA A 71 10.82 -60.07 -33.49
N GLY A 72 9.52 -59.89 -33.79
CA GLY A 72 8.47 -60.93 -33.85
C GLY A 72 7.55 -60.97 -32.60
N GLY A 73 6.31 -61.49 -32.63
CA GLY A 73 5.45 -62.01 -33.73
C GLY A 73 4.55 -63.20 -33.27
N ALA A 74 3.41 -63.56 -33.88
CA ALA A 74 2.55 -62.91 -34.89
C ALA A 74 1.21 -63.69 -35.07
N ALA A 75 0.24 -63.11 -35.82
CA ALA A 75 -0.95 -63.73 -36.45
C ALA A 75 -2.21 -64.14 -35.60
N GLY A 76 -3.36 -64.31 -36.30
CA GLY A 76 -4.67 -64.78 -35.78
C GLY A 76 -5.69 -63.65 -35.47
N ALA A 77 -6.87 -63.44 -36.08
CA ALA A 77 -7.70 -64.04 -37.16
C ALA A 77 -9.06 -64.68 -36.72
N ALA A 78 -10.15 -64.10 -37.25
CA ALA A 78 -11.45 -64.71 -37.65
C ALA A 78 -12.59 -65.08 -36.63
N LEU A 79 -13.79 -64.50 -36.89
CA LEU A 79 -15.18 -64.95 -36.58
C LEU A 79 -15.59 -65.18 -35.09
N GLY A 80 -16.87 -65.13 -34.68
CA GLY A 80 -18.14 -64.84 -35.40
C GLY A 80 -19.39 -64.97 -34.48
N LEU A 81 -20.60 -64.79 -35.03
CA LEU A 81 -21.93 -64.68 -34.37
C LEU A 81 -22.10 -63.41 -33.49
N ALA A 82 -23.13 -62.55 -33.56
CA ALA A 82 -24.49 -62.54 -34.13
C ALA A 82 -25.64 -63.12 -33.27
N MET A 83 -26.49 -62.24 -32.73
CA MET A 83 -27.95 -62.41 -32.54
C MET A 83 -28.64 -61.04 -32.33
N ALA A 84 -29.85 -60.90 -32.87
CA ALA A 84 -30.78 -59.75 -32.83
C ALA A 84 -32.19 -60.27 -33.26
N PRO A 85 -33.29 -59.49 -33.32
CA PRO A 85 -33.54 -58.07 -32.95
C PRO A 85 -34.56 -58.00 -31.76
N THR A 86 -35.60 -57.15 -31.57
CA THR A 86 -36.29 -56.11 -32.39
C THR A 86 -37.13 -55.15 -31.52
N ALA A 87 -37.09 -53.84 -31.84
CA ALA A 87 -38.14 -52.80 -31.63
C ALA A 87 -38.69 -52.50 -30.20
N GLY A 88 -39.22 -51.31 -29.91
CA GLY A 88 -39.56 -50.21 -30.81
C GLY A 88 -39.46 -48.79 -30.22
N MET A 89 -39.51 -47.82 -31.13
CA MET A 89 -39.34 -46.35 -31.00
C MET A 89 -40.68 -45.66 -31.41
N PRO A 90 -40.83 -44.32 -31.51
CA PRO A 90 -40.24 -43.14 -30.81
C PRO A 90 -41.41 -42.15 -30.48
N PRO A 91 -41.42 -40.80 -30.71
CA PRO A 91 -40.36 -39.76 -30.76
C PRO A 91 -40.62 -38.44 -29.96
N LEU A 92 -39.50 -37.77 -29.62
CA LEU A 92 -39.17 -36.32 -29.76
C LEU A 92 -40.09 -35.17 -29.29
N ALA A 93 -39.43 -34.06 -28.94
CA ALA A 93 -40.00 -32.73 -28.67
C ALA A 93 -39.97 -31.81 -29.92
N ASN A 94 -40.65 -30.64 -29.89
CA ASN A 94 -39.97 -29.33 -29.81
C ASN A 94 -40.92 -28.11 -29.61
N ASN A 95 -40.36 -27.04 -29.01
CA ASN A 95 -40.61 -25.59 -29.11
C ASN A 95 -41.97 -24.89 -29.38
N SER A 96 -42.11 -23.75 -28.66
CA SER A 96 -42.63 -22.41 -29.08
C SER A 96 -44.13 -22.08 -29.26
N SER A 97 -44.61 -21.26 -28.31
CA SER A 97 -45.33 -19.96 -28.47
C SER A 97 -46.82 -19.84 -28.87
N SER A 98 -47.55 -19.14 -27.97
CA SER A 98 -48.57 -18.09 -28.21
C SER A 98 -50.07 -18.41 -28.39
N SER A 99 -50.88 -17.83 -27.49
CA SER A 99 -52.30 -17.37 -27.62
C SER A 99 -52.83 -17.01 -26.21
N GLY A 100 -53.85 -16.16 -26.00
CA GLY A 100 -54.52 -15.26 -26.95
C GLY A 100 -55.88 -14.70 -26.43
N GLY A 101 -55.89 -13.47 -25.89
CA GLY A 101 -57.12 -12.71 -25.55
C GLY A 101 -57.75 -12.99 -24.16
N ASN A 102 -58.80 -12.26 -23.73
CA ASN A 102 -59.46 -11.12 -24.37
C ASN A 102 -60.32 -10.28 -23.38
N ARG A 103 -60.41 -8.94 -23.58
CA ARG A 103 -61.34 -7.94 -22.97
C ARG A 103 -61.29 -7.74 -21.43
N GLY A 104 -61.50 -6.55 -20.87
CA GLY A 104 -61.71 -5.19 -21.41
C GLY A 104 -61.55 -4.14 -20.27
N SER A 105 -60.98 -2.96 -20.50
CA SER A 105 -61.67 -1.70 -20.88
C SER A 105 -62.66 -1.13 -19.84
N ALA A 106 -62.60 0.13 -19.38
CA ALA A 106 -61.60 1.19 -19.60
C ALA A 106 -61.79 2.42 -18.65
N SER A 107 -60.75 3.27 -18.59
CA SER A 107 -60.82 4.76 -18.55
C SER A 107 -61.17 5.56 -17.27
N ALA A 108 -60.14 6.28 -16.79
CA ALA A 108 -60.09 7.73 -16.49
C ALA A 108 -60.86 8.42 -15.33
N ALA A 109 -60.15 9.43 -14.79
CA ALA A 109 -60.60 10.76 -14.32
C ALA A 109 -60.91 11.03 -12.82
N MET A 110 -60.29 12.13 -12.36
CA MET A 110 -60.75 13.15 -11.40
C MET A 110 -61.16 12.79 -9.95
N ALA A 111 -60.26 13.18 -9.04
CA ALA A 111 -60.48 14.17 -7.95
C ALA A 111 -61.43 13.90 -6.75
N ALA A 112 -60.87 14.27 -5.59
CA ALA A 112 -61.50 14.89 -4.41
C ALA A 112 -62.21 14.04 -3.32
N ALA A 113 -62.01 14.53 -2.09
CA ALA A 113 -62.85 14.46 -0.88
C ALA A 113 -63.15 13.12 -0.18
N THR A 114 -62.80 13.07 1.11
CA THR A 114 -63.47 12.25 2.14
C THR A 114 -64.83 12.87 2.50
N PRO A 115 -65.79 12.05 3.00
CA PRO A 115 -66.03 11.93 4.45
C PRO A 115 -65.96 10.45 4.93
N PHE A 116 -65.67 10.06 6.18
CA PHE A 116 -66.00 10.55 7.54
C PHE A 116 -67.31 9.95 8.11
N GLU A 117 -67.39 9.87 9.46
CA GLU A 117 -68.47 9.31 10.33
C GLU A 117 -68.37 7.81 10.71
N ARG A 118 -68.71 7.35 11.94
CA ARG A 118 -69.16 8.02 13.20
C ARG A 118 -68.68 7.23 14.45
N LEU A 119 -68.05 7.88 15.45
CA LEU A 119 -68.57 8.29 16.78
C LEU A 119 -69.15 7.21 17.72
N GLN A 120 -68.62 7.17 18.96
CA GLN A 120 -69.25 7.66 20.23
C GLN A 120 -68.24 7.53 21.40
N GLY A 121 -68.22 8.34 22.47
CA GLY A 121 -68.96 9.58 22.81
C GLY A 121 -68.12 10.49 23.73
N SER A 122 -68.37 11.83 23.75
CA SER A 122 -69.01 12.59 24.85
C SER A 122 -68.13 12.88 26.09
N SER A 123 -68.01 14.11 26.63
CA SER A 123 -68.63 15.41 26.28
C SER A 123 -67.86 16.64 26.84
N ARG A 124 -68.22 17.85 26.37
CA ARG A 124 -67.62 19.21 26.55
C ARG A 124 -68.37 20.05 27.63
N PRO A 125 -68.11 21.37 27.86
CA PRO A 125 -66.88 22.22 27.76
C PRO A 125 -66.68 23.23 28.93
N SER A 126 -65.60 24.03 28.92
CA SER A 126 -65.59 25.52 29.11
C SER A 126 -64.16 26.12 29.03
N SER A 127 -64.03 27.44 28.85
CA SER A 127 -62.77 28.19 28.60
C SER A 127 -63.01 29.72 28.78
N PRO A 128 -61.99 30.62 28.82
CA PRO A 128 -60.54 30.48 29.05
C PRO A 128 -60.09 31.25 30.36
N PRO A 129 -58.79 31.42 30.67
CA PRO A 129 -58.06 32.64 30.24
C PRO A 129 -56.52 32.49 30.03
N GLN A 130 -55.85 33.60 29.68
CA GLN A 130 -54.39 33.84 29.81
C GLN A 130 -54.15 34.91 30.93
N PRO A 131 -52.92 35.35 31.25
CA PRO A 131 -51.72 34.60 31.67
C PRO A 131 -51.14 35.16 33.02
N GLN A 132 -49.98 34.65 33.48
CA GLN A 132 -49.20 35.15 34.66
C GLN A 132 -49.91 34.93 36.03
N PRO A 133 -49.28 35.18 37.21
CA PRO A 133 -47.91 35.67 37.51
C PRO A 133 -47.12 34.83 38.55
N SER A 134 -45.94 35.34 38.95
CA SER A 134 -45.00 34.76 39.93
C SER A 134 -44.91 35.54 41.26
N VAL A 135 -44.94 34.84 42.40
CA VAL A 135 -44.55 35.31 43.77
C VAL A 135 -44.06 34.05 44.53
N ALA A 136 -42.98 33.95 45.33
CA ALA A 136 -42.44 34.77 46.43
C ALA A 136 -43.40 34.86 47.65
N ALA A 137 -42.99 34.85 48.93
CA ALA A 137 -41.68 34.64 49.58
C ALA A 137 -41.87 34.22 51.07
N ALA A 138 -40.78 33.94 51.80
CA ALA A 138 -40.72 34.02 53.26
C ALA A 138 -39.29 34.35 53.73
N ALA A 139 -39.12 35.19 54.75
CA ALA A 139 -37.81 35.65 55.25
C ALA A 139 -37.84 35.98 56.75
N LEU A 140 -36.69 35.81 57.43
CA LEU A 140 -36.40 36.22 58.83
C LEU A 140 -34.85 36.28 59.03
N PRO A 141 -34.31 36.96 60.06
CA PRO A 141 -33.76 38.31 59.87
C PRO A 141 -32.22 38.44 60.08
N ALA A 142 -31.73 39.67 59.98
CA ALA A 142 -30.31 40.05 60.03
C ALA A 142 -29.74 40.27 61.46
N PRO A 143 -28.42 40.44 61.57
CA PRO A 143 -27.83 41.51 62.37
C PRO A 143 -27.13 42.57 61.48
N ALA A 144 -26.89 43.76 62.04
CA ALA A 144 -26.17 44.86 61.38
C ALA A 144 -25.17 45.53 62.34
N GLY A 145 -24.08 46.09 61.78
CA GLY A 145 -23.11 46.92 62.51
C GLY A 145 -21.66 46.41 62.43
N GLY A 146 -20.72 47.30 62.06
CA GLY A 146 -19.29 47.02 61.96
C GLY A 146 -18.73 47.34 60.56
N GLU A 147 -17.76 48.24 60.47
CA GLU A 147 -17.18 48.74 59.21
C GLU A 147 -15.85 48.06 58.86
N GLY A 148 -15.49 47.98 57.56
CA GLY A 148 -14.07 47.97 57.15
C GLY A 148 -13.56 46.91 56.16
N VAL A 149 -13.63 47.25 54.85
CA VAL A 149 -12.62 46.92 53.80
C VAL A 149 -12.46 45.45 53.28
N ARG A 150 -12.12 45.39 51.97
CA ARG A 150 -11.80 44.29 51.02
C ARG A 150 -10.64 43.34 51.42
N PRO A 151 -10.34 42.24 50.66
CA PRO A 151 -11.19 41.29 49.89
C PRO A 151 -10.74 39.80 49.96
N GLN A 152 -11.44 38.91 49.22
CA GLN A 152 -10.95 37.65 48.57
C GLN A 152 -9.83 36.80 49.22
N ALA A 153 -10.17 35.60 49.73
CA ALA A 153 -9.19 34.51 49.95
C ALA A 153 -9.78 33.07 50.00
N ALA A 154 -10.75 32.81 50.89
CA ALA A 154 -10.88 31.48 51.50
C ALA A 154 -11.66 30.39 50.73
N ALA A 155 -12.57 30.73 49.80
CA ALA A 155 -13.62 29.80 49.36
C ALA A 155 -13.20 28.75 48.30
N VAL A 156 -12.05 28.90 47.64
CA VAL A 156 -11.53 27.91 46.68
C VAL A 156 -10.85 26.72 47.40
N ALA A 157 -10.42 26.91 48.65
CA ALA A 157 -9.61 25.95 49.39
C ALA A 157 -10.34 24.62 49.74
N ALA A 158 -11.67 24.63 49.86
CA ALA A 158 -12.43 23.46 50.28
C ALA A 158 -12.49 22.36 49.21
N ALA A 159 -12.69 22.72 47.94
CA ALA A 159 -12.75 21.75 46.83
C ALA A 159 -11.40 21.07 46.56
N ALA A 160 -10.29 21.77 46.83
CA ALA A 160 -8.94 21.21 46.76
C ALA A 160 -8.70 20.09 47.79
N GLY A 161 -9.44 20.07 48.91
CA GLY A 161 -9.23 19.15 50.03
C GLY A 161 -9.52 17.68 49.73
N GLN A 162 -10.36 17.36 48.74
CA GLN A 162 -10.68 15.97 48.37
C GLN A 162 -9.77 15.47 47.23
N GLY A 163 -9.61 16.24 46.14
CA GLY A 163 -8.64 15.91 45.08
C GLY A 163 -7.20 15.84 45.58
N GLY A 164 -6.86 16.57 46.64
CA GLY A 164 -5.55 16.51 47.29
C GLY A 164 -5.20 15.16 47.92
N ARG A 165 -6.18 14.34 48.35
CA ARG A 165 -5.89 13.00 48.89
C ARG A 165 -5.57 11.99 47.80
N GLU A 166 -6.32 11.98 46.70
CA GLU A 166 -6.05 11.12 45.55
C GLU A 166 -4.72 11.49 44.85
N GLN A 167 -4.32 12.76 44.90
CA GLN A 167 -2.96 13.17 44.52
C GLN A 167 -1.89 12.83 45.57
N ALA A 168 -2.22 12.79 46.87
CA ALA A 168 -1.25 12.40 47.91
C ALA A 168 -0.85 10.93 47.79
N GLU A 169 -1.81 10.02 47.62
CA GLU A 169 -1.54 8.58 47.45
C GLU A 169 -0.73 8.31 46.16
N ARG A 170 -1.04 9.02 45.07
CA ARG A 170 -0.24 8.98 43.84
C ARG A 170 1.15 9.61 44.00
N ARG A 171 1.32 10.58 44.91
CA ARG A 171 2.62 11.20 45.22
C ARG A 171 3.46 10.37 46.18
N GLU A 172 2.89 9.59 47.09
CA GLU A 172 3.67 8.60 47.87
C GLU A 172 4.16 7.48 46.96
N ALA A 173 3.34 7.01 46.02
CA ALA A 173 3.77 6.05 44.99
C ALA A 173 4.91 6.60 44.10
N ALA A 174 4.88 7.89 43.74
CA ALA A 174 5.94 8.55 42.98
C ALA A 174 7.20 8.84 43.82
N ALA A 175 7.05 9.31 45.06
CA ALA A 175 8.16 9.61 45.97
C ALA A 175 8.90 8.35 46.44
N ALA A 176 8.27 7.17 46.37
CA ALA A 176 8.95 5.88 46.51
C ALA A 176 9.89 5.56 45.33
N ALA A 177 9.64 6.13 44.14
CA ALA A 177 10.50 6.01 42.97
C ALA A 177 11.58 7.12 42.89
N GLU A 178 11.35 8.28 43.53
CA GLU A 178 12.29 9.41 43.56
C GLU A 178 13.06 9.52 44.90
N ARG A 179 13.83 8.47 45.24
CA ARG A 179 15.02 8.64 46.10
C ARG A 179 16.25 8.78 45.21
N PRO A 180 17.20 9.69 45.51
CA PRO A 180 18.38 9.86 44.67
C PRO A 180 19.22 8.58 44.69
N ALA A 181 19.48 8.02 43.52
CA ALA A 181 20.52 7.01 43.36
C ALA A 181 21.86 7.66 43.71
N GLN A 182 22.48 7.22 44.80
CA GLN A 182 23.84 7.66 45.13
C GLN A 182 24.77 7.19 44.02
N GLN A 183 25.52 8.11 43.42
CA GLN A 183 26.67 7.72 42.61
C GLN A 183 27.65 6.96 43.53
N PRO A 184 28.25 5.85 43.07
CA PRO A 184 29.26 5.13 43.84
C PRO A 184 30.42 6.07 44.19
N SER A 185 31.00 5.91 45.38
CA SER A 185 32.22 6.65 45.74
C SER A 185 33.38 6.26 44.80
N PRO A 186 34.45 7.06 44.70
CA PRO A 186 35.64 6.68 43.92
C PRO A 186 36.22 5.33 44.35
N GLU A 187 36.15 5.01 45.65
CA GLU A 187 36.56 3.72 46.21
C GLU A 187 35.64 2.58 45.76
N GLN A 188 34.32 2.82 45.62
CA GLN A 188 33.37 1.83 45.10
C GLN A 188 33.43 1.67 43.57
N VAL A 189 33.83 2.71 42.83
CA VAL A 189 34.16 2.60 41.41
C VAL A 189 35.43 1.75 41.26
N GLN A 190 36.48 2.05 42.02
CA GLN A 190 37.71 1.28 42.02
C GLN A 190 37.51 -0.16 42.49
N GLU A 191 36.66 -0.43 43.49
CA GLU A 191 36.32 -1.80 43.94
C GLU A 191 35.49 -2.58 42.90
N LEU A 192 34.75 -1.90 42.01
CA LEU A 192 34.07 -2.51 40.85
C LEU A 192 35.00 -2.70 39.64
N GLU A 193 36.00 -1.83 39.46
CA GLU A 193 37.03 -1.96 38.43
C GLU A 193 38.01 -3.10 38.80
N GLU A 194 38.51 -3.14 40.04
CA GLU A 194 39.39 -4.21 40.55
C GLU A 194 38.67 -5.58 40.68
N GLN A 195 37.32 -5.62 40.71
CA GLN A 195 36.53 -6.85 40.60
C GLN A 195 36.11 -7.18 39.15
N GLY A 196 36.28 -6.26 38.20
CA GLY A 196 36.14 -6.49 36.77
C GLY A 196 37.40 -7.08 36.11
N GLU A 197 38.58 -6.76 36.65
CA GLU A 197 39.87 -7.20 36.09
C GLU A 197 40.30 -8.61 36.54
N THR A 198 39.62 -9.63 36.02
CA THR A 198 40.23 -10.97 35.85
C THR A 198 40.13 -11.41 34.40
N GLU A 199 41.20 -12.03 33.88
CA GLU A 199 41.50 -12.16 32.44
C GLU A 199 40.42 -12.83 31.56
N ALA A 200 39.43 -12.03 31.14
CA ALA A 200 38.67 -12.25 29.92
C ALA A 200 39.21 -11.29 28.85
N GLY A 201 40.36 -11.63 28.26
CA GLY A 201 40.89 -10.88 27.11
C GLY A 201 39.86 -10.86 25.98
N TYR A 202 39.84 -9.77 25.20
CA TYR A 202 39.03 -9.67 23.98
C TYR A 202 39.59 -10.62 22.92
N GLY A 203 39.22 -11.89 23.05
CA GLY A 203 39.55 -12.96 22.12
C GLY A 203 38.94 -12.70 20.74
N GLU A 204 39.53 -13.33 19.74
CA GLU A 204 39.16 -13.24 18.33
C GLU A 204 37.87 -14.05 18.03
N GLU A 205 36.81 -13.80 18.82
CA GLU A 205 35.54 -14.53 18.79
C GLU A 205 34.34 -13.57 18.62
N ALA A 206 33.47 -13.76 17.64
CA ALA A 206 33.65 -14.58 16.45
C ALA A 206 32.96 -13.91 15.26
N ILE A 207 33.71 -13.64 14.19
CA ILE A 207 33.10 -13.45 12.88
C ILE A 207 32.45 -14.79 12.52
N ILE A 208 31.12 -14.86 12.61
CA ILE A 208 30.36 -15.94 11.97
C ILE A 208 30.57 -15.75 10.47
N ARG A 209 31.63 -16.38 9.93
CA ARG A 209 31.87 -16.51 8.50
C ARG A 209 30.74 -17.38 7.95
N LEU A 210 29.64 -16.73 7.61
CA LEU A 210 28.55 -17.32 6.84
C LEU A 210 29.18 -18.03 5.62
N PRO A 211 28.78 -19.26 5.28
CA PRO A 211 29.40 -20.02 4.19
C PRO A 211 29.10 -19.36 2.84
N GLY A 212 29.96 -18.41 2.47
CA GLY A 212 29.69 -17.41 1.44
C GLY A 212 30.81 -16.38 1.24
N GLU A 213 32.06 -16.67 1.62
CA GLU A 213 33.25 -15.84 1.32
C GLU A 213 33.66 -15.93 -0.17
N GLY A 214 32.69 -15.87 -1.08
CA GLY A 214 32.92 -15.49 -2.47
C GLY A 214 32.76 -13.97 -2.63
N PRO A 215 33.36 -13.36 -3.65
CA PRO A 215 33.02 -11.98 -4.01
C PRO A 215 31.52 -11.90 -4.33
N ASN A 216 30.89 -10.76 -4.02
CA ASN A 216 29.52 -10.48 -4.45
C ASN A 216 29.43 -10.70 -5.98
N PRO A 217 28.59 -11.62 -6.49
CA PRO A 217 28.51 -11.89 -7.93
C PRO A 217 28.01 -10.68 -8.74
N PHE A 218 27.44 -9.68 -8.06
CA PHE A 218 27.03 -8.40 -8.62
C PHE A 218 27.91 -7.27 -8.06
N THR A 219 29.24 -7.41 -8.19
CA THR A 219 30.21 -6.34 -7.88
C THR A 219 29.82 -5.04 -8.57
N HIS A 220 30.10 -3.90 -7.92
CA HIS A 220 29.97 -2.58 -8.53
C HIS A 220 30.68 -2.56 -9.90
N PRO A 221 29.96 -2.30 -11.00
CA PRO A 221 30.51 -2.44 -12.33
C PRO A 221 31.38 -1.24 -12.68
N ASP A 222 32.51 -1.50 -13.35
CA ASP A 222 33.37 -0.44 -13.89
C ASP A 222 32.54 0.50 -14.79
N PRO A 223 32.74 1.84 -14.74
CA PRO A 223 31.96 2.81 -15.52
C PRO A 223 32.02 2.66 -17.06
N GLY A 224 32.79 1.70 -17.58
CA GLY A 224 32.98 1.43 -19.01
C GLY A 224 32.48 0.07 -19.52
N GLN A 225 31.72 -0.70 -18.73
CA GLN A 225 31.17 -1.99 -19.18
C GLN A 225 29.63 -2.01 -19.27
N ASP A 226 29.11 -2.58 -20.36
CA ASP A 226 27.66 -2.73 -20.63
C ASP A 226 26.99 -3.84 -19.79
N ARG A 227 27.77 -4.60 -19.01
CA ARG A 227 27.32 -5.75 -18.22
C ARG A 227 28.08 -5.86 -16.90
N ASP A 228 27.47 -6.48 -15.90
CA ASP A 228 28.13 -6.81 -14.63
C ASP A 228 28.90 -8.15 -14.66
N ALA A 229 29.52 -8.49 -13.52
CA ALA A 229 30.29 -9.74 -13.37
C ALA A 229 29.44 -11.03 -13.47
N ALA A 230 28.12 -10.94 -13.31
CA ALA A 230 27.17 -12.04 -13.56
C ALA A 230 26.66 -12.05 -15.02
N GLY A 231 27.09 -11.11 -15.86
CA GLY A 231 26.68 -10.95 -17.25
C GLY A 231 25.31 -10.29 -17.43
N LEU A 232 24.70 -9.74 -16.38
CA LEU A 232 23.45 -8.98 -16.49
C LEU A 232 23.70 -7.66 -17.26
N PRO A 233 22.78 -7.21 -18.12
CA PRO A 233 22.89 -5.91 -18.77
C PRO A 233 22.83 -4.78 -17.74
N LEU A 234 23.76 -3.83 -17.84
CA LEU A 234 23.80 -2.64 -16.99
C LEU A 234 22.88 -1.55 -17.57
N LEU A 235 21.95 -1.06 -16.78
CA LEU A 235 20.93 -0.08 -17.18
C LEU A 235 20.77 0.99 -16.09
N ALA A 236 20.30 2.19 -16.46
CA ALA A 236 19.77 3.13 -15.48
C ALA A 236 18.45 2.61 -14.89
N CYS A 237 18.26 2.75 -13.59
CA CYS A 237 17.00 2.43 -12.91
C CYS A 237 15.89 3.38 -13.38
N GLY A 238 14.67 2.87 -13.57
CA GLY A 238 13.52 3.70 -13.91
C GLY A 238 13.18 4.63 -12.75
N LYS A 239 13.42 5.94 -12.88
CA LYS A 239 13.25 6.93 -11.80
C LYS A 239 12.33 8.07 -12.24
N SER A 240 11.38 8.48 -11.41
CA SER A 240 10.46 9.60 -11.73
C SER A 240 9.94 10.30 -10.47
N GLN A 241 9.78 11.61 -10.56
CA GLN A 241 9.29 12.45 -9.45
C GLN A 241 7.76 12.48 -9.41
N ALA A 242 7.19 12.49 -8.21
CA ALA A 242 5.74 12.48 -8.03
C ALA A 242 5.07 13.72 -8.68
N PRO A 243 3.90 13.58 -9.32
CA PRO A 243 3.06 12.38 -9.41
C PRO A 243 3.35 11.47 -10.62
N ALA A 244 4.46 11.66 -11.34
CA ALA A 244 4.82 10.83 -12.48
C ALA A 244 5.35 9.45 -12.06
N VAL A 245 5.22 8.48 -12.97
CA VAL A 245 5.62 7.09 -12.81
C VAL A 245 6.63 6.73 -13.91
N PRO A 246 7.75 6.02 -13.63
CA PRO A 246 8.67 5.58 -14.68
C PRO A 246 7.95 4.62 -15.65
N PRO A 247 8.33 4.56 -16.94
CA PRO A 247 7.68 3.64 -17.88
C PRO A 247 7.82 2.17 -17.44
N PRO A 248 6.83 1.29 -17.76
CA PRO A 248 6.92 -0.16 -17.50
C PRO A 248 8.23 -0.75 -18.00
N THR A 249 8.81 -1.73 -17.27
CA THR A 249 10.18 -2.18 -17.55
C THR A 249 10.31 -2.83 -18.93
N GLY A 250 9.25 -3.48 -19.42
CA GLY A 250 9.17 -4.13 -20.74
C GLY A 250 10.13 -5.31 -20.93
N ARG A 251 10.89 -5.71 -19.90
CA ARG A 251 11.93 -6.73 -19.98
C ARG A 251 11.42 -8.11 -19.54
N ALA A 252 11.70 -9.12 -20.36
CA ALA A 252 11.49 -10.52 -20.01
C ALA A 252 12.65 -11.14 -19.18
N TRP A 253 13.71 -10.36 -18.89
CA TRP A 253 14.93 -10.81 -18.21
C TRP A 253 15.41 -9.79 -17.16
N PRO A 254 16.11 -10.25 -16.10
CA PRO A 254 16.69 -9.37 -15.10
C PRO A 254 17.84 -8.52 -15.66
N ALA A 255 18.10 -7.39 -15.01
CA ALA A 255 19.17 -6.45 -15.31
C ALA A 255 19.87 -5.96 -14.03
N HIS A 256 21.05 -5.37 -14.18
CA HIS A 256 21.70 -4.59 -13.15
C HIS A 256 21.26 -3.12 -13.33
N LEU A 257 20.55 -2.57 -12.36
CA LEU A 257 19.95 -1.24 -12.38
C LEU A 257 20.74 -0.29 -11.48
N VAL A 258 21.34 0.75 -12.06
CA VAL A 258 22.00 1.82 -11.31
C VAL A 258 21.00 2.91 -10.94
N ALA A 259 20.89 3.22 -9.65
CA ALA A 259 20.04 4.27 -9.09
C ALA A 259 20.85 5.24 -8.24
N ASP A 260 21.25 6.37 -8.81
CA ASP A 260 21.77 7.49 -8.03
C ASP A 260 20.64 8.16 -7.23
N ILE A 261 20.82 8.36 -5.93
CA ILE A 261 19.92 9.13 -5.06
C ILE A 261 20.75 10.10 -4.23
N THR A 262 20.36 11.37 -4.21
CA THR A 262 20.99 12.38 -3.35
C THR A 262 20.09 12.74 -2.17
N THR A 263 20.58 12.67 -0.93
CA THR A 263 19.88 13.25 0.22
C THR A 263 20.26 14.71 0.43
N THR A 264 19.31 15.57 0.79
CA THR A 264 19.55 16.99 1.06
C THR A 264 18.36 17.67 1.75
N THR A 265 18.61 18.81 2.40
CA THR A 265 17.60 19.70 3.00
C THR A 265 16.91 20.58 1.96
N ALA A 266 15.61 20.84 2.07
CA ALA A 266 14.89 21.78 1.21
C ALA A 266 13.75 22.54 1.93
N ASP A 267 13.81 23.87 1.89
CA ASP A 267 12.82 24.81 2.42
C ASP A 267 11.55 24.90 1.52
N LEU A 268 10.74 23.83 1.47
CA LEU A 268 9.58 23.68 0.59
C LEU A 268 8.27 24.24 1.20
N PRO A 269 7.30 24.70 0.39
CA PRO A 269 5.97 25.04 0.89
C PRO A 269 5.22 23.79 1.35
N VAL A 270 4.64 23.84 2.56
CA VAL A 270 3.78 22.78 3.13
C VAL A 270 2.29 23.17 3.11
N SER A 271 2.01 24.47 3.08
CA SER A 271 0.67 25.04 2.91
C SER A 271 0.76 26.43 2.27
N PRO A 272 -0.35 27.02 1.79
CA PRO A 272 -0.34 28.39 1.23
C PRO A 272 0.17 29.49 2.16
N LEU A 273 0.25 29.22 3.47
CA LEU A 273 0.71 30.15 4.51
C LEU A 273 2.06 29.79 5.12
N HIS A 274 2.61 28.59 4.86
CA HIS A 274 3.82 28.11 5.55
C HIS A 274 4.75 27.28 4.65
N LYS A 275 6.04 27.41 4.95
CA LYS A 275 7.11 26.50 4.54
C LYS A 275 7.52 25.55 5.67
N TYR A 276 8.27 24.52 5.33
CA TYR A 276 8.95 23.61 6.26
C TYR A 276 10.31 23.22 5.68
N THR A 277 11.30 22.97 6.54
CA THR A 277 12.62 22.47 6.12
C THR A 277 12.54 20.96 6.06
N PHE A 278 12.26 20.42 4.87
CA PHE A 278 12.21 18.97 4.66
C PHE A 278 13.62 18.41 4.50
N TRP A 279 13.82 17.18 4.97
CA TRP A 279 14.93 16.32 4.57
C TRP A 279 14.42 15.41 3.46
N THR A 280 15.13 15.35 2.34
CA THR A 280 14.56 14.87 1.07
C THR A 280 15.45 13.87 0.36
N PHE A 281 14.84 13.03 -0.47
CA PHE A 281 15.53 12.30 -1.53
C PHE A 281 15.33 13.05 -2.85
N ASP A 282 16.42 13.38 -3.55
CA ASP A 282 16.45 14.17 -4.80
C ASP A 282 15.72 15.53 -4.71
N GLY A 283 15.71 16.19 -3.55
CA GLY A 283 15.15 17.54 -3.38
C GLY A 283 13.62 17.60 -3.44
N LYS A 284 12.92 16.48 -3.20
CA LYS A 284 11.45 16.34 -3.29
C LYS A 284 10.88 15.49 -2.15
N VAL A 285 9.58 15.66 -1.91
CA VAL A 285 8.80 14.90 -0.94
C VAL A 285 7.49 14.44 -1.62
N PRO A 286 7.26 13.13 -1.78
CA PRO A 286 8.23 12.05 -1.56
C PRO A 286 9.46 12.19 -2.47
N GLY A 287 10.48 11.38 -2.18
CA GLY A 287 11.50 11.01 -3.14
C GLY A 287 10.91 10.34 -4.39
N PRO A 288 11.74 10.11 -5.42
CA PRO A 288 11.27 9.57 -6.68
C PRO A 288 10.77 8.12 -6.57
N LEU A 289 9.75 7.78 -7.35
CA LEU A 289 9.36 6.38 -7.56
C LEU A 289 10.45 5.71 -8.39
N LEU A 290 11.05 4.65 -7.84
CA LEU A 290 11.89 3.70 -8.55
C LEU A 290 11.03 2.59 -9.17
N ARG A 291 11.42 2.09 -10.35
CA ARG A 291 10.74 0.99 -11.04
C ARG A 291 11.74 -0.04 -11.57
N ALA A 292 11.58 -1.27 -11.11
CA ALA A 292 12.39 -2.44 -11.41
C ALA A 292 11.49 -3.66 -11.68
N ARG A 293 12.10 -4.80 -12.01
CA ARG A 293 11.46 -6.12 -12.17
C ARG A 293 12.00 -7.07 -11.10
N VAL A 294 11.20 -8.03 -10.64
CA VAL A 294 11.69 -9.12 -9.79
C VAL A 294 12.86 -9.86 -10.47
N GLY A 295 13.87 -10.18 -9.68
CA GLY A 295 15.13 -10.78 -10.14
C GLY A 295 16.18 -9.76 -10.60
N ASP A 296 15.82 -8.48 -10.81
CA ASP A 296 16.79 -7.41 -11.03
C ASP A 296 17.73 -7.25 -9.83
N VAL A 297 18.86 -6.61 -10.10
CA VAL A 297 19.83 -6.20 -9.10
C VAL A 297 19.86 -4.67 -9.07
N LEU A 298 19.52 -4.07 -7.94
CA LEU A 298 19.55 -2.63 -7.72
C LEU A 298 20.89 -2.24 -7.10
N GLU A 299 21.75 -1.57 -7.86
CA GLU A 299 22.85 -0.78 -7.32
C GLU A 299 22.32 0.61 -6.94
N LEU A 300 22.31 0.89 -5.65
CA LEU A 300 22.08 2.22 -5.12
C LEU A 300 23.42 2.97 -5.03
N ARG A 301 23.46 4.19 -5.56
CA ARG A 301 24.53 5.17 -5.31
C ARG A 301 23.93 6.29 -4.44
N HIS A 302 24.12 6.21 -3.13
CA HIS A 302 23.58 7.18 -2.18
C HIS A 302 24.62 8.24 -1.85
N THR A 303 24.35 9.49 -2.23
CA THR A 303 25.21 10.66 -1.94
C THR A 303 24.51 11.53 -0.91
N ASN A 304 25.17 11.86 0.21
CA ASN A 304 24.61 12.80 1.19
C ASN A 304 25.08 14.23 0.95
N ARG A 305 24.14 15.17 0.93
CA ARG A 305 24.31 16.63 0.82
C ARG A 305 23.32 17.37 1.72
N ASP A 306 23.05 16.82 2.89
CA ASP A 306 22.46 17.57 3.98
C ASP A 306 23.44 18.67 4.44
N ARG A 307 23.01 19.93 4.39
CA ARG A 307 23.84 21.11 4.67
C ARG A 307 24.09 21.35 6.16
N ASP A 308 23.30 20.67 7.01
CA ASP A 308 23.26 20.84 8.45
C ASP A 308 24.03 19.70 9.14
N GLY A 309 24.82 18.94 8.37
CA GLY A 309 25.74 17.88 8.83
C GLY A 309 25.07 16.55 9.19
N VAL A 310 23.80 16.34 8.82
CA VAL A 310 23.02 15.19 9.28
C VAL A 310 23.33 13.93 8.46
N GLY A 311 23.85 12.89 9.11
CA GLY A 311 24.05 11.55 8.52
C GLY A 311 22.74 10.88 8.09
N HIS A 312 22.75 10.24 6.92
CA HIS A 312 21.55 9.68 6.28
C HIS A 312 21.81 8.30 5.68
N ASN A 313 20.78 7.45 5.60
CA ASN A 313 20.82 6.14 4.94
C ASN A 313 19.50 5.84 4.22
N ILE A 314 19.38 4.66 3.59
CA ILE A 314 18.11 4.20 3.00
C ILE A 314 17.82 2.74 3.36
N ASP A 315 16.67 2.51 3.99
CA ASP A 315 15.98 1.23 4.14
C ASP A 315 15.00 1.08 2.96
N PHE A 316 15.12 0.00 2.20
CA PHE A 316 14.14 -0.42 1.19
C PHE A 316 13.40 -1.66 1.67
N HIS A 317 12.06 -1.59 1.80
CA HIS A 317 11.25 -2.75 2.20
C HIS A 317 11.23 -3.88 1.16
N ALA A 318 11.73 -3.63 -0.06
CA ALA A 318 11.96 -4.63 -1.10
C ALA A 318 13.26 -5.45 -0.93
N VAL A 319 14.16 -5.03 -0.03
CA VAL A 319 15.51 -5.58 0.10
C VAL A 319 15.57 -6.59 1.25
N THR A 320 15.81 -7.85 0.91
CA THR A 320 15.99 -8.93 1.89
C THR A 320 17.41 -8.89 2.48
N GLY A 321 17.62 -8.04 3.49
CA GLY A 321 18.90 -7.92 4.20
C GLY A 321 18.80 -7.06 5.48
N PRO A 322 19.89 -6.94 6.25
CA PRO A 322 19.91 -6.14 7.48
C PRO A 322 19.46 -4.68 7.23
N GLY A 323 18.39 -4.26 7.91
CA GLY A 323 17.81 -2.91 7.81
C GLY A 323 17.45 -2.47 6.40
N GLY A 324 17.08 -3.39 5.50
CA GLY A 324 16.72 -3.08 4.11
C GLY A 324 17.82 -2.39 3.29
N GLY A 325 19.08 -2.45 3.74
CA GLY A 325 20.21 -1.72 3.16
C GLY A 325 20.72 -0.54 4.00
N ALA A 326 20.02 -0.10 5.04
CA ALA A 326 20.37 1.06 5.86
C ALA A 326 21.82 1.03 6.43
N PRO A 327 22.36 -0.10 6.95
CA PRO A 327 23.72 -0.12 7.49
C PRO A 327 24.83 0.04 6.45
N VAL A 328 24.57 -0.31 5.18
CA VAL A 328 25.55 -0.24 4.07
C VAL A 328 25.35 1.00 3.18
N THR A 329 24.32 1.80 3.47
CA THR A 329 24.01 3.04 2.73
C THR A 329 24.17 4.30 3.58
N TYR A 330 24.51 4.16 4.87
CA TYR A 330 24.75 5.29 5.78
C TYR A 330 25.93 6.14 5.35
N ALA A 331 25.67 7.41 5.06
CA ALA A 331 26.57 8.40 4.51
C ALA A 331 26.55 9.68 5.35
N GLU A 332 27.73 10.13 5.78
CA GLU A 332 27.92 11.47 6.35
C GLU A 332 27.93 12.55 5.24
N GLU A 333 27.87 13.83 5.59
CA GLU A 333 27.86 14.93 4.61
C GLU A 333 29.02 14.82 3.59
N GLY A 334 28.68 14.90 2.30
CA GLY A 334 29.64 14.83 1.20
C GLY A 334 30.07 13.41 0.82
N GLU A 335 29.74 12.39 1.62
CA GLU A 335 30.03 11.00 1.27
C GLU A 335 29.14 10.48 0.14
N THR A 336 29.64 9.45 -0.54
CA THR A 336 28.82 8.58 -1.39
C THR A 336 29.06 7.14 -0.99
N LYS A 337 28.00 6.40 -0.64
CA LYS A 337 28.03 4.95 -0.46
C LYS A 337 27.41 4.28 -1.68
N VAL A 338 27.93 3.12 -2.03
CA VAL A 338 27.38 2.27 -3.10
C VAL A 338 27.05 0.92 -2.49
N ALA A 339 25.85 0.42 -2.75
CA ALA A 339 25.37 -0.86 -2.23
C ALA A 339 24.46 -1.55 -3.24
N THR A 340 24.55 -2.88 -3.34
CA THR A 340 23.94 -3.64 -4.43
C THR A 340 23.04 -4.75 -3.89
N PHE A 341 21.77 -4.73 -4.26
CA PHE A 341 20.72 -5.57 -3.69
C PHE A 341 19.95 -6.34 -4.77
N LYS A 342 19.78 -7.66 -4.63
CA LYS A 342 18.92 -8.43 -5.54
C LYS A 342 17.46 -8.35 -5.08
N LEU A 343 16.57 -7.94 -5.97
CA LEU A 343 15.14 -7.76 -5.69
C LEU A 343 14.41 -9.11 -5.79
N LEU A 344 14.19 -9.76 -4.64
CA LEU A 344 13.66 -11.13 -4.57
C LEU A 344 12.13 -11.22 -4.71
N HIS A 345 11.40 -10.14 -4.43
CA HIS A 345 9.94 -10.13 -4.33
C HIS A 345 9.34 -9.00 -5.18
N PRO A 346 8.32 -9.28 -6.01
CA PRO A 346 7.54 -8.25 -6.68
C PRO A 346 6.50 -7.65 -5.72
N GLY A 347 6.16 -6.39 -5.92
CA GLY A 347 5.28 -5.62 -5.04
C GLY A 347 5.47 -4.12 -5.20
N LEU A 348 4.71 -3.35 -4.43
CA LEU A 348 4.94 -1.90 -4.25
C LEU A 348 5.45 -1.65 -2.84
N PHE A 349 6.72 -1.27 -2.71
CA PHE A 349 7.40 -1.16 -1.41
C PHE A 349 7.69 0.30 -1.08
N ILE A 350 7.58 0.66 0.20
CA ILE A 350 8.15 1.92 0.71
C ILE A 350 9.67 1.78 0.77
N TYR A 351 10.36 2.91 0.60
CA TYR A 351 11.72 3.08 1.09
C TYR A 351 11.77 4.37 1.92
N HIS A 352 12.59 4.40 2.97
CA HIS A 352 12.74 5.58 3.83
C HIS A 352 14.14 5.67 4.44
N CYS A 353 14.48 6.82 5.03
CA CYS A 353 15.67 6.91 5.86
C CYS A 353 15.44 6.20 7.21
N ALA A 354 16.46 5.54 7.71
CA ALA A 354 16.52 4.81 8.97
C ALA A 354 17.80 5.17 9.77
N ALA A 355 18.31 6.39 9.60
CA ALA A 355 19.28 6.99 10.51
C ALA A 355 18.59 7.41 11.82
N ALA A 356 19.36 7.59 12.90
CA ALA A 356 18.79 7.84 14.22
C ALA A 356 18.69 9.37 14.52
N PRO A 357 17.54 9.88 15.02
CA PRO A 357 16.33 9.15 15.41
C PRO A 357 15.37 8.94 14.23
N VAL A 358 15.06 7.68 13.91
CA VAL A 358 14.27 7.29 12.71
C VAL A 358 12.94 8.05 12.54
N PRO A 359 12.12 8.27 13.58
CA PRO A 359 10.86 9.02 13.44
C PRO A 359 11.06 10.46 12.94
N THR A 360 12.18 11.10 13.27
CA THR A 360 12.54 12.45 12.83
C THR A 360 12.84 12.46 11.33
N HIS A 361 13.66 11.53 10.83
CA HIS A 361 13.98 11.46 9.40
C HIS A 361 12.75 11.17 8.55
N ILE A 362 11.89 10.24 8.98
CA ILE A 362 10.64 9.95 8.28
C ILE A 362 9.72 11.17 8.32
N SER A 363 9.47 11.78 9.50
CA SER A 363 8.63 12.98 9.64
C SER A 363 9.12 14.16 8.79
N ASN A 364 10.43 14.28 8.59
CA ASN A 364 11.04 15.36 7.81
C ASN A 364 10.94 15.17 6.29
N GLY A 365 10.40 14.05 5.79
CA GLY A 365 10.12 13.85 4.36
C GLY A 365 10.95 12.77 3.67
N MET A 366 11.80 12.04 4.39
CA MET A 366 12.73 11.06 3.82
C MET A 366 12.05 9.72 3.53
N TYR A 367 11.17 9.70 2.53
CA TYR A 367 10.46 8.50 2.07
C TYR A 367 10.20 8.53 0.56
N GLY A 368 10.03 7.35 -0.04
CA GLY A 368 9.66 7.16 -1.45
C GLY A 368 9.05 5.78 -1.69
N LEU A 369 8.88 5.41 -2.96
CA LEU A 369 8.40 4.08 -3.35
C LEU A 369 9.37 3.38 -4.31
N LEU A 370 9.43 2.05 -4.22
CA LEU A 370 10.07 1.15 -5.17
C LEU A 370 9.02 0.15 -5.67
N LEU A 371 8.65 0.27 -6.95
CA LEU A 371 7.81 -0.70 -7.66
C LEU A 371 8.70 -1.80 -8.23
N VAL A 372 8.46 -3.05 -7.81
CA VAL A 372 9.11 -4.24 -8.35
C VAL A 372 8.07 -5.04 -9.12
N GLU A 373 8.12 -4.97 -10.45
CA GLU A 373 7.17 -5.66 -11.34
C GLU A 373 7.32 -7.19 -11.25
N PRO A 374 6.22 -7.96 -11.27
CA PRO A 374 6.29 -9.42 -11.41
C PRO A 374 6.82 -9.81 -12.79
N GLU A 375 7.17 -11.09 -12.98
CA GLU A 375 7.94 -11.56 -14.14
C GLU A 375 7.34 -11.25 -15.52
N GLY A 376 6.01 -11.20 -15.61
CA GLY A 376 5.26 -10.85 -16.82
C GLY A 376 4.82 -9.39 -16.91
N GLY A 377 5.31 -8.53 -16.01
CA GLY A 377 4.86 -7.14 -15.88
C GLY A 377 3.46 -7.01 -15.26
N LEU A 378 2.99 -5.76 -15.15
CA LEU A 378 1.59 -5.46 -14.80
C LEU A 378 0.74 -5.27 -16.07
N PRO A 379 -0.58 -5.53 -16.03
CA PRO A 379 -1.47 -5.24 -17.15
C PRO A 379 -1.36 -3.76 -17.59
N PRO A 380 -1.43 -3.45 -18.90
CA PRO A 380 -1.39 -2.08 -19.39
C PRO A 380 -2.62 -1.27 -18.92
N VAL A 381 -2.43 0.03 -18.76
CA VAL A 381 -3.43 1.04 -18.40
C VAL A 381 -3.06 2.36 -19.09
N ASP A 382 -4.03 3.26 -19.30
CA ASP A 382 -3.83 4.51 -20.04
C ASP A 382 -3.15 5.61 -19.22
N LYS A 383 -3.27 5.56 -17.88
CA LYS A 383 -2.61 6.47 -16.94
C LYS A 383 -2.08 5.72 -15.71
N GLU A 384 -0.86 6.08 -15.31
CA GLU A 384 -0.25 5.65 -14.05
C GLU A 384 0.15 6.88 -13.24
N PHE A 385 -0.23 6.94 -11.98
CA PHE A 385 0.09 8.05 -11.07
C PHE A 385 0.80 7.56 -9.80
N TYR A 386 1.74 8.35 -9.32
CA TYR A 386 2.39 8.20 -8.03
C TYR A 386 1.78 9.18 -7.01
N VAL A 387 1.18 8.64 -5.96
CA VAL A 387 0.67 9.41 -4.81
C VAL A 387 1.23 8.80 -3.54
N LEU A 388 1.69 9.64 -2.61
CA LEU A 388 2.11 9.18 -1.29
C LEU A 388 1.53 10.09 -0.21
N GLN A 389 0.90 9.49 0.80
CA GLN A 389 0.44 10.14 2.01
C GLN A 389 1.52 10.19 3.08
N SER A 390 1.55 11.30 3.83
CA SER A 390 2.38 11.47 5.02
C SER A 390 1.79 12.46 6.02
N GLU A 391 2.19 12.31 7.28
CA GLU A 391 2.01 13.29 8.34
C GLU A 391 3.15 14.31 8.37
N ILE A 392 2.85 15.52 8.87
CA ILE A 392 3.84 16.52 9.24
C ILE A 392 3.50 17.03 10.65
N TYR A 393 4.42 16.73 11.57
CA TYR A 393 4.38 17.05 12.99
C TYR A 393 5.20 18.30 13.25
N ALA A 394 4.55 19.46 13.35
CA ALA A 394 5.26 20.73 13.36
C ALA A 394 4.49 21.85 14.06
N THR A 395 5.20 22.72 14.77
CA THR A 395 4.69 23.97 15.35
C THR A 395 5.08 25.16 14.47
N GLU A 396 4.48 26.33 14.71
CA GLU A 396 4.96 27.57 14.07
C GLU A 396 6.30 27.98 14.66
N SER A 397 7.24 28.36 13.79
CA SER A 397 8.58 28.78 14.19
C SER A 397 8.54 30.01 15.09
N SER A 398 9.25 29.95 16.22
CA SER A 398 9.38 31.10 17.12
C SER A 398 10.34 32.17 16.58
N GLU A 399 11.25 31.79 15.68
CA GLU A 399 12.29 32.65 15.11
C GLU A 399 11.89 33.22 13.73
N THR A 400 11.34 32.38 12.84
CA THR A 400 11.10 32.73 11.43
C THR A 400 9.61 32.63 11.08
N LYS A 401 8.92 33.78 11.10
CA LYS A 401 7.50 33.88 10.73
C LYS A 401 7.21 33.25 9.36
N GLY A 402 6.34 32.24 9.34
CA GLY A 402 5.93 31.51 8.13
C GLY A 402 6.75 30.25 7.84
N MET A 403 7.76 29.93 8.67
CA MET A 403 8.29 28.58 8.77
C MET A 403 7.50 27.78 9.82
N LEU A 404 7.43 26.47 9.62
CA LEU A 404 7.11 25.50 10.66
C LEU A 404 8.39 24.76 11.09
N GLU A 405 8.47 24.38 12.36
CA GLU A 405 9.57 23.64 12.99
C GLU A 405 9.09 22.27 13.45
N TYR A 406 9.94 21.24 13.38
CA TYR A 406 9.58 19.87 13.76
C TYR A 406 9.17 19.76 15.24
N SER A 407 8.04 19.11 15.49
CA SER A 407 7.52 18.85 16.85
C SER A 407 7.56 17.36 17.15
N TYR A 408 8.64 16.93 17.80
CA TYR A 408 8.80 15.53 18.27
C TYR A 408 7.69 15.12 19.26
N VAL A 409 7.17 16.07 20.05
CA VAL A 409 6.07 15.82 21.00
C VAL A 409 4.77 15.54 20.26
N ASP A 410 4.40 16.35 19.26
CA ASP A 410 3.21 16.06 18.44
C ASP A 410 3.37 14.74 17.66
N GLY A 411 4.60 14.37 17.30
CA GLY A 411 4.97 13.09 16.70
C GLY A 411 4.70 11.89 17.61
N LEU A 412 5.16 11.95 18.87
CA LEU A 412 4.89 10.93 19.90
C LEU A 412 3.41 10.83 20.26
N ASP A 413 2.69 11.96 20.26
CA ASP A 413 1.27 12.05 20.58
C ASP A 413 0.33 11.67 19.41
N GLU A 414 0.88 11.34 18.23
CA GLU A 414 0.16 11.13 16.96
C GLU A 414 -0.78 12.29 16.55
N LYS A 415 -0.41 13.55 16.87
CA LYS A 415 -1.19 14.77 16.60
C LYS A 415 -0.60 15.62 15.44
N PRO A 416 -0.66 15.17 14.18
CA PRO A 416 -0.02 15.92 13.08
C PRO A 416 -0.72 17.26 12.82
N ARG A 417 0.05 18.32 12.53
CA ARG A 417 -0.49 19.62 12.11
C ARG A 417 -1.03 19.56 10.68
N LYS A 418 -0.35 18.79 9.82
CA LYS A 418 -0.77 18.52 8.44
C LYS A 418 -0.71 17.02 8.12
N VAL A 419 -1.61 16.56 7.26
CA VAL A 419 -1.60 15.23 6.63
C VAL A 419 -1.82 15.51 5.16
N VAL A 420 -0.92 15.08 4.29
CA VAL A 420 -0.83 15.60 2.92
C VAL A 420 -0.58 14.49 1.91
N PHE A 421 -0.91 14.75 0.65
CA PHE A 421 -0.40 13.98 -0.48
C PHE A 421 0.77 14.73 -1.10
N ASN A 422 1.84 14.01 -1.42
CA ASN A 422 3.02 14.54 -2.12
C ASN A 422 3.60 15.81 -1.45
N GLY A 423 3.80 15.74 -0.13
CA GLY A 423 4.56 16.71 0.67
C GLY A 423 3.85 18.01 1.06
N ALA A 424 2.74 18.40 0.41
CA ALA A 424 2.12 19.70 0.67
C ALA A 424 0.58 19.73 0.50
N GLU A 425 -0.08 20.54 1.32
CA GLU A 425 -1.47 20.94 1.10
C GLU A 425 -1.58 21.66 -0.25
N GLY A 426 -2.39 21.10 -1.16
CA GLY A 426 -2.58 21.63 -2.51
C GLY A 426 -1.66 21.05 -3.59
N ALA A 427 -0.71 20.15 -3.26
CA ALA A 427 0.22 19.57 -4.23
C ALA A 427 -0.48 18.92 -5.45
N LEU A 428 -1.63 18.29 -5.22
CA LEU A 428 -2.48 17.65 -6.24
C LEU A 428 -3.75 18.46 -6.57
N GLN A 429 -3.71 19.79 -6.44
CA GLN A 429 -4.89 20.66 -6.60
C GLN A 429 -4.62 21.86 -7.52
N GLY A 430 -5.69 22.58 -7.89
CA GLY A 430 -5.61 23.87 -8.57
C GLY A 430 -4.93 23.82 -9.94
N ARG A 431 -3.62 24.09 -9.97
CA ARG A 431 -2.78 24.08 -11.19
C ARG A 431 -2.04 22.77 -11.43
N THR A 432 -1.99 21.87 -10.45
CA THR A 432 -1.30 20.56 -10.51
C THR A 432 -2.20 19.37 -10.15
N PRO A 433 -3.48 19.29 -10.59
CA PRO A 433 -4.26 18.07 -10.44
C PRO A 433 -3.67 16.93 -11.30
N LEU A 434 -3.99 15.68 -10.95
CA LEU A 434 -3.83 14.54 -11.86
C LEU A 434 -4.77 14.72 -13.07
N VAL A 435 -4.39 14.24 -14.25
CA VAL A 435 -5.19 14.44 -15.48
C VAL A 435 -5.31 13.14 -16.28
N ALA A 436 -6.55 12.74 -16.54
CA ALA A 436 -6.90 11.63 -17.42
C ALA A 436 -7.90 12.10 -18.50
N ASP A 437 -8.10 11.29 -19.52
CA ASP A 437 -9.17 11.45 -20.51
C ASP A 437 -10.32 10.47 -20.23
N GLN A 438 -11.50 10.77 -20.79
CA GLN A 438 -12.69 9.96 -20.57
C GLN A 438 -12.56 8.57 -21.22
N ASN A 439 -12.91 7.55 -20.44
CA ASN A 439 -12.70 6.12 -20.67
C ASN A 439 -11.22 5.67 -20.64
N ASP A 440 -10.28 6.50 -20.13
CA ASP A 440 -8.97 6.01 -19.71
C ASP A 440 -9.12 5.04 -18.53
N ARG A 441 -8.34 3.96 -18.52
CA ARG A 441 -8.08 3.16 -17.32
C ARG A 441 -6.95 3.79 -16.52
N VAL A 442 -7.21 4.09 -15.25
CA VAL A 442 -6.26 4.72 -14.33
C VAL A 442 -5.73 3.69 -13.33
N ARG A 443 -4.42 3.71 -13.08
CA ARG A 443 -3.76 3.06 -11.94
C ARG A 443 -3.13 4.12 -11.04
N ILE A 444 -3.30 3.98 -9.73
CA ILE A 444 -2.58 4.80 -8.74
C ILE A 444 -1.72 3.86 -7.89
N TYR A 445 -0.41 4.13 -7.88
CA TYR A 445 0.53 3.58 -6.92
C TYR A 445 0.49 4.48 -5.68
N PHE A 446 -0.20 4.02 -4.63
CA PHE A 446 -0.48 4.80 -3.43
C PHE A 446 0.40 4.31 -2.28
N GLY A 447 1.36 5.14 -1.83
CA GLY A 447 2.14 4.91 -0.63
C GLY A 447 1.54 5.61 0.59
N ASN A 448 1.81 5.10 1.78
CA ASN A 448 1.56 5.80 3.03
C ASN A 448 2.80 5.69 3.92
N ALA A 449 3.63 6.74 3.95
CA ALA A 449 4.84 6.74 4.76
C ALA A 449 4.57 6.90 6.26
N GLY A 450 3.38 7.38 6.64
CA GLY A 450 3.07 7.73 8.02
C GLY A 450 3.86 8.97 8.47
N PRO A 451 4.63 8.92 9.58
CA PRO A 451 5.12 7.71 10.26
C PRO A 451 4.11 6.87 11.05
N ASN A 452 2.94 7.40 11.43
CA ASN A 452 2.06 6.75 12.41
C ASN A 452 0.69 6.34 11.84
N LEU A 453 0.04 7.21 11.05
CA LEU A 453 -1.38 7.05 10.74
C LEU A 453 -1.64 6.11 9.56
N ILE A 454 -2.58 5.17 9.74
CA ILE A 454 -3.14 4.35 8.66
C ILE A 454 -4.07 5.22 7.80
N SER A 455 -3.85 5.28 6.49
CA SER A 455 -4.74 5.98 5.55
C SER A 455 -5.99 5.15 5.23
N SER A 456 -7.15 5.80 5.16
CA SER A 456 -8.38 5.23 4.60
C SER A 456 -8.61 5.74 3.18
N PHE A 457 -7.76 5.36 2.24
CA PHE A 457 -7.70 5.95 0.90
C PHE A 457 -8.97 5.69 0.07
N HIS A 458 -9.55 6.77 -0.45
CA HIS A 458 -10.78 6.81 -1.25
C HIS A 458 -10.65 7.79 -2.42
N VAL A 459 -11.43 7.58 -3.48
CA VAL A 459 -11.60 8.51 -4.60
C VAL A 459 -13.09 8.79 -4.82
N ILE A 460 -13.55 9.97 -4.43
CA ILE A 460 -14.95 10.40 -4.64
C ILE A 460 -15.27 10.40 -6.13
N GLY A 461 -16.44 9.86 -6.46
CA GLY A 461 -16.92 9.67 -7.83
C GLY A 461 -16.52 8.34 -8.47
N SER A 462 -15.67 7.53 -7.79
CA SER A 462 -15.18 6.25 -8.30
C SER A 462 -15.42 5.09 -7.32
N VAL A 463 -15.26 3.86 -7.83
CA VAL A 463 -15.13 2.62 -7.08
C VAL A 463 -13.94 1.88 -7.67
N PHE A 464 -13.08 1.30 -6.84
CA PHE A 464 -11.90 0.59 -7.33
C PHE A 464 -12.29 -0.77 -7.93
N ASP A 465 -12.14 -0.91 -9.25
CA ASP A 465 -12.32 -2.18 -9.98
C ASP A 465 -11.34 -3.25 -9.49
N LYS A 466 -10.13 -2.81 -9.13
CA LYS A 466 -9.08 -3.62 -8.54
C LYS A 466 -8.42 -2.87 -7.38
N VAL A 467 -8.18 -3.59 -6.28
CA VAL A 467 -7.28 -3.18 -5.19
C VAL A 467 -6.30 -4.32 -4.93
N TYR A 468 -5.04 -4.04 -5.23
CA TYR A 468 -3.88 -4.77 -4.77
C TYR A 468 -3.57 -4.26 -3.37
N ARG A 469 -4.02 -4.99 -2.35
CA ARG A 469 -3.92 -4.58 -0.94
C ARG A 469 -2.48 -4.73 -0.46
N GLU A 470 -2.05 -3.82 0.42
CA GLU A 470 -0.79 -3.93 1.17
C GLU A 470 0.46 -4.12 0.26
N GLY A 471 0.37 -3.64 -0.99
CA GLY A 471 1.43 -3.74 -2.00
C GLY A 471 1.53 -5.07 -2.74
N ASP A 472 0.66 -6.05 -2.47
CA ASP A 472 0.69 -7.38 -3.10
C ASP A 472 0.26 -7.34 -4.57
N LEU A 473 1.22 -7.49 -5.47
CA LEU A 473 1.03 -7.54 -6.93
C LEU A 473 0.92 -8.97 -7.50
N LEU A 474 0.96 -10.01 -6.66
CA LEU A 474 0.86 -11.41 -7.06
C LEU A 474 -0.55 -11.98 -6.85
N SER A 475 -1.20 -11.67 -5.73
CA SER A 475 -2.54 -12.17 -5.46
C SER A 475 -3.58 -11.58 -6.44
N PRO A 476 -4.64 -12.33 -6.79
CA PRO A 476 -5.77 -11.76 -7.52
C PRO A 476 -6.37 -10.58 -6.74
N PRO A 477 -6.38 -9.36 -7.30
CA PRO A 477 -6.77 -8.16 -6.56
C PRO A 477 -8.26 -8.19 -6.18
N ALA A 478 -8.57 -7.60 -5.03
CA ALA A 478 -9.95 -7.40 -4.58
C ALA A 478 -10.68 -6.46 -5.55
N ARG A 479 -12.01 -6.61 -5.68
CA ARG A 479 -12.81 -5.90 -6.70
C ARG A 479 -13.97 -5.15 -6.09
N CYS A 480 -14.41 -4.09 -6.78
CA CYS A 480 -15.56 -3.25 -6.39
C CYS A 480 -15.42 -2.67 -4.97
N ILE A 481 -14.22 -2.19 -4.62
CA ILE A 481 -13.90 -1.66 -3.30
C ILE A 481 -14.05 -0.13 -3.30
N GLN A 482 -14.83 0.42 -2.38
CA GLN A 482 -15.03 1.88 -2.26
C GLN A 482 -13.82 2.60 -1.65
N THR A 483 -13.20 2.00 -0.63
CA THR A 483 -12.15 2.59 0.21
C THR A 483 -11.22 1.47 0.65
N THR A 484 -9.91 1.69 0.66
CA THR A 484 -8.93 0.71 1.18
C THR A 484 -8.16 1.29 2.35
N LEU A 485 -7.83 0.45 3.32
CA LEU A 485 -6.82 0.79 4.32
C LEU A 485 -5.43 0.68 3.66
N VAL A 486 -4.52 1.54 4.09
CA VAL A 486 -3.10 1.52 3.71
C VAL A 486 -2.27 1.73 4.99
N PRO A 487 -1.53 0.72 5.48
CA PRO A 487 -0.74 0.83 6.71
C PRO A 487 0.27 1.98 6.68
N ALA A 488 0.68 2.49 7.84
CA ALA A 488 1.85 3.35 7.93
C ALA A 488 3.11 2.53 7.57
N GLY A 489 4.01 3.12 6.79
CA GLY A 489 5.10 2.38 6.13
C GLY A 489 4.62 1.41 5.03
N GLY A 490 3.35 1.47 4.63
CA GLY A 490 2.74 0.53 3.68
C GLY A 490 2.36 1.16 2.33
N SER A 491 1.75 0.35 1.47
CA SER A 491 1.27 0.80 0.16
C SER A 491 -0.01 0.06 -0.28
N ALA A 492 -0.63 0.54 -1.35
CA ALA A 492 -1.63 -0.19 -2.13
C ALA A 492 -1.55 0.24 -3.60
N VAL A 493 -2.01 -0.61 -4.51
CA VAL A 493 -2.28 -0.21 -5.90
C VAL A 493 -3.76 -0.33 -6.18
N VAL A 494 -4.36 0.73 -6.71
CA VAL A 494 -5.76 0.73 -7.14
C VAL A 494 -5.86 0.94 -8.64
N GLU A 495 -6.86 0.30 -9.26
CA GLU A 495 -7.26 0.61 -10.64
C GLU A 495 -8.76 0.89 -10.73
N PHE A 496 -9.13 1.82 -11.60
CA PHE A 496 -10.51 2.13 -11.98
C PHE A 496 -10.57 2.77 -13.38
N ASP A 497 -11.68 2.58 -14.09
CA ASP A 497 -11.96 3.28 -15.34
C ASP A 497 -12.61 4.66 -15.09
N CYS A 498 -12.40 5.63 -16.00
CA CYS A 498 -12.93 6.99 -15.89
C CYS A 498 -14.03 7.31 -16.94
N PRO A 499 -15.23 6.69 -16.89
CA PRO A 499 -16.23 6.80 -17.96
C PRO A 499 -16.97 8.15 -18.03
N VAL A 500 -17.06 8.90 -16.92
CA VAL A 500 -17.75 10.19 -16.84
C VAL A 500 -16.70 11.31 -16.69
N PRO A 501 -16.79 12.41 -17.47
CA PRO A 501 -15.83 13.51 -17.36
C PRO A 501 -16.19 14.45 -16.19
N GLY A 502 -15.19 14.83 -15.39
CA GLY A 502 -15.39 15.64 -14.19
C GLY A 502 -14.14 15.72 -13.30
N ASN A 503 -14.31 16.27 -12.09
CA ASN A 503 -13.31 16.24 -11.03
C ASN A 503 -13.62 15.05 -10.09
N TYR A 504 -12.66 14.16 -9.93
CA TYR A 504 -12.68 13.04 -8.98
C TYR A 504 -11.74 13.37 -7.81
N THR A 505 -12.12 13.11 -6.57
CA THR A 505 -11.41 13.64 -5.40
C THR A 505 -10.76 12.54 -4.57
N LEU A 506 -9.43 12.46 -4.65
CA LEU A 506 -8.57 11.63 -3.80
C LEU A 506 -8.61 12.19 -2.38
N LEU A 507 -8.83 11.34 -1.37
CA LEU A 507 -8.74 11.75 0.04
C LEU A 507 -8.43 10.58 0.99
N ASP A 508 -8.06 10.92 2.22
CA ASP A 508 -8.11 10.01 3.37
C ASP A 508 -9.48 10.12 4.05
N HIS A 509 -10.25 9.03 4.04
CA HIS A 509 -11.62 8.99 4.55
C HIS A 509 -11.71 8.97 6.09
N SER A 510 -10.59 9.04 6.81
CA SER A 510 -10.53 9.58 8.18
C SER A 510 -10.81 11.09 8.13
N ILE A 511 -12.07 11.44 7.85
CA ILE A 511 -12.44 12.53 6.93
C ILE A 511 -11.94 13.94 7.30
N PHE A 512 -11.76 14.23 8.59
CA PHE A 512 -11.15 15.48 9.08
C PHE A 512 -9.69 15.69 8.61
N ARG A 513 -9.00 14.65 8.13
CA ARG A 513 -7.66 14.78 7.53
C ARG A 513 -7.65 15.60 6.24
N MET A 514 -8.79 15.79 5.54
CA MET A 514 -8.84 16.73 4.41
C MET A 514 -8.56 18.18 4.84
N GLU A 515 -9.02 18.58 6.03
CA GLU A 515 -8.75 19.91 6.62
C GLU A 515 -7.29 20.04 7.07
N LYS A 516 -6.61 18.90 7.29
CA LYS A 516 -5.16 18.82 7.46
C LYS A 516 -4.38 18.76 6.13
N GLY A 517 -5.06 18.74 4.98
CA GLY A 517 -4.45 18.78 3.63
C GLY A 517 -4.53 17.49 2.81
N ALA A 518 -5.15 16.41 3.32
CA ALA A 518 -5.15 15.08 2.69
C ALA A 518 -6.23 14.97 1.60
N ILE A 519 -6.10 15.81 0.57
CA ILE A 519 -7.05 15.95 -0.53
C ILE A 519 -6.35 16.37 -1.83
N GLY A 520 -6.74 15.74 -2.94
CA GLY A 520 -6.23 16.00 -4.29
C GLY A 520 -7.26 15.68 -5.36
N PHE A 521 -7.07 16.18 -6.59
CA PHE A 521 -8.02 16.01 -7.68
C PHE A 521 -7.43 15.24 -8.86
N LEU A 522 -8.22 14.33 -9.42
CA LEU A 522 -8.06 13.74 -10.74
C LEU A 522 -9.10 14.37 -11.67
N LYS A 523 -8.64 15.14 -12.64
CA LYS A 523 -9.47 15.81 -13.65
C LYS A 523 -9.59 14.94 -14.89
N VAL A 524 -10.77 14.37 -15.10
CA VAL A 524 -11.11 13.57 -16.28
C VAL A 524 -11.67 14.49 -17.36
N ARG A 525 -10.96 14.62 -18.49
CA ARG A 525 -11.36 15.48 -19.61
C ARG A 525 -12.35 14.75 -20.53
N PRO A 526 -13.41 15.42 -21.05
CA PRO A 526 -14.37 14.80 -21.94
C PRO A 526 -13.75 14.41 -23.29
N ARG A 527 -14.06 13.21 -23.78
CA ARG A 527 -13.55 12.68 -25.05
C ARG A 527 -14.58 12.89 -26.16
N GLY A 528 -14.76 14.16 -26.52
CA GLY A 528 -15.79 14.60 -27.48
C GLY A 528 -17.03 15.15 -26.77
N GLY A 529 -18.21 14.94 -27.36
CA GLY A 529 -19.49 15.44 -26.83
C GLY A 529 -20.20 14.50 -25.86
N ASP A 530 -19.71 13.27 -25.67
CA ASP A 530 -20.37 12.26 -24.84
C ASP A 530 -20.17 12.54 -23.34
N ARG A 531 -21.27 12.82 -22.64
CA ARG A 531 -21.27 13.03 -21.18
C ARG A 531 -21.64 11.77 -20.37
N ARG A 532 -21.95 10.65 -21.02
CA ARG A 532 -22.42 9.40 -20.40
C ARG A 532 -23.60 9.60 -19.43
N ARG A 533 -24.67 10.23 -19.95
CA ARG A 533 -25.96 10.42 -19.27
C ARG A 533 -26.65 9.09 -18.88
N ASP A 534 -26.20 7.97 -19.45
CA ASP A 534 -26.59 6.61 -19.07
C ASP A 534 -25.96 6.14 -17.74
N ILE A 535 -24.86 6.79 -17.29
CA ILE A 535 -24.20 6.53 -16.00
C ILE A 535 -24.52 7.65 -15.01
N TYR A 536 -24.38 8.91 -15.42
CA TYR A 536 -24.49 10.07 -14.54
C TYR A 536 -25.20 11.21 -15.28
N ASP A 537 -26.40 11.56 -14.82
CA ASP A 537 -27.18 12.68 -15.35
C ASP A 537 -28.00 13.38 -14.27
N SER A 538 -28.39 14.60 -14.57
CA SER A 538 -29.28 15.42 -13.76
C SER A 538 -30.14 16.31 -14.67
N VAL A 539 -31.39 16.52 -14.28
CA VAL A 539 -32.26 17.52 -14.92
C VAL A 539 -31.83 18.95 -14.54
N ASP A 540 -31.30 19.12 -13.33
CA ASP A 540 -30.76 20.37 -12.81
C ASP A 540 -29.25 20.48 -13.08
N PRO A 541 -28.71 21.68 -13.32
CA PRO A 541 -27.26 21.88 -13.45
C PRO A 541 -26.54 21.59 -12.12
N PRO A 542 -25.27 21.13 -12.16
CA PRO A 542 -24.48 20.93 -10.95
C PRO A 542 -24.26 22.28 -10.24
N VAL A 543 -24.62 22.34 -8.95
CA VAL A 543 -24.43 23.51 -8.09
C VAL A 543 -23.31 23.22 -7.09
N PRO A 544 -22.12 23.85 -7.21
CA PRO A 544 -21.07 23.72 -6.22
C PRO A 544 -21.53 24.27 -4.86
N CYS A 545 -21.39 23.48 -3.80
CA CYS A 545 -21.71 23.92 -2.45
C CYS A 545 -20.80 25.10 -2.05
N PRO A 546 -21.33 26.25 -1.57
CA PRO A 546 -20.52 27.42 -1.23
C PRO A 546 -19.37 27.11 -0.26
N GLY A 547 -18.14 27.45 -0.64
CA GLY A 547 -16.94 27.22 0.16
C GLY A 547 -16.44 25.76 0.21
N CYS A 548 -16.99 24.85 -0.60
CA CYS A 548 -16.62 23.45 -0.57
C CYS A 548 -15.21 23.18 -1.12
N LYS A 549 -14.44 22.36 -0.40
CA LYS A 549 -13.12 21.84 -0.83
C LYS A 549 -13.20 20.50 -1.58
N LEU A 550 -14.31 19.76 -1.45
CA LEU A 550 -14.41 18.37 -1.90
C LEU A 550 -14.75 18.20 -3.38
N HIS A 551 -15.58 19.08 -3.92
CA HIS A 551 -16.05 19.02 -5.31
C HIS A 551 -16.21 20.44 -5.88
N PRO A 552 -15.07 21.07 -6.25
CA PRO A 552 -15.01 22.37 -6.92
C PRO A 552 -15.16 22.27 -8.46
#